data_AF-A0A946J2G6-F1
#
_entry.id   AF-A0A946J2G6-F1
#
_cell.length_a   1.000
_cell.length_b   1.000
_cell.length_c   1.000
_cell.angle_alpha   90.00
_cell.angle_beta   90.00
_cell.angle_gamma   90.00
#
_symmetry.space_group_name_H-M   'P 1'
#
loop_
_entity.id
_entity.type
_entity.pdbx_description
1 polymer ?
#
loop_
_entity_poly.entity_id
_entity_poly.type
_entity_poly.pdbx_seq_one_letter_code
_entity_poly.pdbx_strand_id
1 'polypeptide(L)'
;ARRVKLGLLINKIATDSEITAEKDLVDAKLNEMSLQYGESAQQMIDWYNTDPSRLANIESIVVEDLVAKHVAEKAKVTTMDKTFLEIMNTQN
;
A
#
# COMPACT_ATOMS: atom_id res chain seq x y z
N ALA A 1 13.17 9.37 -12.94
CA ALA A 1 12.86 10.62 -12.21
C ALA A 1 11.52 10.58 -11.46
N ARG A 2 10.39 10.18 -12.08
CA ARG A 2 9.05 10.22 -11.47
C ARG A 2 8.94 9.41 -10.16
N ARG A 3 9.41 8.16 -10.15
CA ARG A 3 9.42 7.28 -8.95
C ARG A 3 10.22 7.86 -7.78
N VAL A 4 11.41 8.38 -8.03
CA VAL A 4 12.26 8.97 -6.98
C VAL A 4 11.58 10.18 -6.34
N LYS A 5 10.96 11.06 -7.14
CA LYS A 5 10.22 12.22 -6.62
C LYS A 5 9.00 11.80 -5.78
N LEU A 6 8.28 10.76 -6.20
CA LEU A 6 7.14 10.22 -5.45
C LEU A 6 7.58 9.60 -4.13
N GLY A 7 8.66 8.80 -4.12
CA GLY A 7 9.19 8.21 -2.90
C GLY A 7 9.60 9.26 -1.86
N LEU A 8 10.17 10.40 -2.30
CA LEU A 8 10.48 11.52 -1.43
C LEU A 8 9.23 12.21 -0.87
N LEU A 9 8.19 12.38 -1.70
CA LEU A 9 6.92 12.96 -1.26
C LEU A 9 6.20 12.06 -0.25
N ILE A 10 6.14 10.75 -0.51
CA ILE A 10 5.53 9.77 0.40
C ILE A 10 6.27 9.79 1.73
N ASN A 11 7.60 9.75 1.73
CA ASN A 11 8.41 9.87 2.95
C ASN A 11 8.13 11.17 3.69
N LYS A 12 8.03 12.30 2.98
CA LYS A 12 7.75 13.59 3.62
C LYS A 12 6.36 13.61 4.28
N ILE A 13 5.34 13.10 3.59
CA ILE A 13 3.97 13.05 4.12
C ILE A 13 3.86 12.09 5.30
N ALA A 14 4.53 10.93 5.21
CA ALA A 14 4.59 9.94 6.28
C ALA A 14 5.18 10.57 7.56
N THR A 15 6.34 11.22 7.45
CA THR A 15 6.99 11.90 8.58
C THR A 15 6.13 13.05 9.12
N ASP A 16 5.57 13.90 8.26
CA ASP A 16 4.77 15.06 8.68
C ASP A 16 3.44 14.67 9.35
N SER A 17 2.95 13.46 9.06
CA SER A 17 1.71 12.92 9.61
C SER A 17 1.96 11.84 10.67
N GLU A 18 3.22 11.63 11.07
CA GLU A 18 3.66 10.60 12.02
C GLU A 18 3.16 9.18 11.68
N ILE A 19 2.95 8.91 10.39
CA ILE A 19 2.48 7.61 9.90
C ILE A 19 3.63 6.62 10.01
N THR A 20 3.44 5.64 10.89
CA THR A 20 4.40 4.55 11.12
C THR A 20 3.73 3.23 10.77
N ALA A 21 4.46 2.32 10.11
CA ALA A 21 4.00 0.95 9.95
C ALA A 21 4.04 0.25 11.31
N GLU A 22 2.89 0.22 11.99
CA GLU A 22 2.75 -0.57 13.20
C GLU A 22 2.86 -2.06 12.87
N LYS A 23 3.46 -2.82 13.78
CA LYS A 23 3.69 -4.27 13.59
C LYS A 23 2.40 -5.02 13.29
N ASP A 24 1.30 -4.66 13.95
CA ASP A 24 -0.01 -5.28 13.74
C ASP A 24 -0.53 -5.05 12.30
N LEU A 25 -0.26 -3.87 11.71
CA LEU A 25 -0.63 -3.56 10.33
C LEU A 25 0.26 -4.28 9.33
N VAL A 26 1.55 -4.45 9.65
CA VAL A 26 2.50 -5.23 8.84
C VAL A 26 2.09 -6.69 8.82
N ASP A 27 1.78 -7.27 9.98
CA ASP A 27 1.33 -8.66 10.11
C ASP A 27 -0.04 -8.86 9.43
N ALA A 28 -0.97 -7.91 9.58
CA ALA A 28 -2.25 -7.94 8.87
C ALA A 28 -2.06 -7.89 7.35
N LYS A 29 -1.17 -7.02 6.85
CA LYS A 29 -0.87 -6.91 5.42
C LYS A 29 -0.20 -8.16 4.89
N LEU A 30 0.71 -8.73 5.65
CA LEU A 30 1.39 -9.97 5.32
C LEU A 30 0.39 -11.14 5.25
N ASN A 31 -0.54 -11.22 6.19
CA ASN A 31 -1.64 -12.19 6.14
C ASN A 31 -2.52 -11.97 4.89
N GLU A 32 -2.92 -10.74 4.60
CA GLU A 32 -3.72 -10.41 3.40
C GLU A 32 -2.99 -10.84 2.11
N MET A 33 -1.69 -10.58 2.01
CA MET A 33 -0.88 -11.02 0.88
C MET A 33 -0.74 -12.54 0.83
N SER A 34 -0.58 -13.20 1.97
CA SER A 34 -0.45 -14.65 2.07
C SER A 34 -1.70 -15.40 1.62
N LEU A 35 -2.90 -14.82 1.80
CA LEU A 35 -4.17 -15.42 1.37
C LEU A 35 -4.20 -15.67 -0.15
N GLN A 36 -3.49 -14.85 -0.93
CA GLN A 36 -3.37 -15.02 -2.38
C GLN A 36 -2.58 -16.28 -2.76
N TYR A 37 -1.77 -16.82 -1.84
CA TYR A 37 -0.96 -18.01 -2.03
C TYR A 37 -1.60 -19.29 -1.48
N GLY A 38 -2.83 -19.21 -0.93
CA GLY A 38 -3.62 -20.37 -0.49
C GLY A 38 -2.87 -21.27 0.50
N GLU A 39 -2.62 -22.52 0.10
CA GLU A 39 -1.94 -23.53 0.93
C GLU A 39 -0.50 -23.15 1.33
N SER A 40 0.15 -22.24 0.59
CA SER A 40 1.50 -21.76 0.90
C SER A 40 1.52 -20.47 1.74
N ALA A 41 0.37 -20.02 2.25
CA ALA A 41 0.26 -18.80 3.05
C ALA A 41 1.20 -18.81 4.26
N GLN A 42 1.22 -19.91 5.03
CA GLN A 42 2.05 -20.04 6.22
C GLN A 42 3.55 -20.00 5.89
N GLN A 43 3.96 -20.67 4.81
CA GLN A 43 5.36 -20.63 4.35
C GLN A 43 5.78 -19.22 3.92
N MET A 44 4.87 -18.46 3.32
CA MET A 44 5.13 -17.06 2.93
C MET A 44 5.34 -16.19 4.17
N ILE A 45 4.48 -16.30 5.18
CA ILE A 45 4.62 -15.57 6.45
C ILE A 45 5.96 -15.90 7.12
N ASP A 46 6.29 -17.18 7.24
CA ASP A 46 7.55 -17.63 7.86
C ASP A 46 8.76 -17.13 7.08
N TRP A 47 8.69 -17.12 5.74
CA TRP A 47 9.74 -16.63 4.86
C TRP A 47 9.98 -15.12 5.02
N TYR A 48 8.94 -14.32 5.22
CA TYR A 48 9.07 -12.90 5.52
C TYR A 48 9.61 -12.67 6.94
N ASN A 49 9.15 -13.43 7.93
CA ASN A 49 9.62 -13.35 9.31
C ASN A 49 11.08 -13.79 9.50
N THR A 50 11.62 -14.62 8.61
CA THR A 50 13.00 -15.12 8.67
C THR A 50 14.03 -14.01 8.39
N ASP A 51 13.68 -12.97 7.65
CA ASP A 51 14.62 -11.94 7.20
C ASP A 51 14.06 -10.52 7.45
N PRO A 52 14.67 -9.75 8.37
CA PRO A 52 14.24 -8.39 8.69
C PRO A 52 14.22 -7.45 7.47
N SER A 53 15.06 -7.69 6.45
CA SER A 53 15.07 -6.89 5.23
C SER A 53 13.80 -7.08 4.40
N ARG A 54 13.14 -8.23 4.51
CA ARG A 54 11.88 -8.53 3.83
C ARG A 54 10.72 -7.87 4.55
N LEU A 55 10.74 -7.86 5.88
CA LEU A 55 9.77 -7.11 6.68
C LEU A 55 9.84 -5.61 6.37
N ALA A 56 11.04 -5.04 6.21
CA ALA A 56 11.20 -3.63 5.84
C ALA A 56 10.52 -3.27 4.49
N ASN A 57 10.44 -4.21 3.54
CA ASN A 57 9.69 -4.01 2.30
C ASN A 57 8.18 -4.00 2.54
N ILE A 58 7.66 -4.89 3.39
CA ILE A 58 6.24 -4.90 3.77
C ILE A 58 5.87 -3.64 4.55
N GLU A 59 6.72 -3.22 5.49
CA GLU A 59 6.59 -1.96 6.21
C GLU A 59 6.48 -0.78 5.23
N SER A 60 7.34 -0.74 4.21
CA SER A 60 7.30 0.31 3.19
C SER A 60 5.98 0.32 2.41
N ILE A 61 5.44 -0.86 2.08
CA ILE A 61 4.14 -1.01 1.40
C ILE A 61 3.00 -0.53 2.30
N VAL A 62 3.05 -0.86 3.59
CA VAL A 62 2.06 -0.43 4.58
C VAL A 62 2.09 1.08 4.76
N VAL A 63 3.27 1.69 4.89
CA VAL A 63 3.41 3.16 4.96
C VAL A 63 2.84 3.81 3.70
N GLU A 64 3.14 3.27 2.51
CA GLU A 64 2.62 3.82 1.25
C GLU A 64 1.09 3.76 1.18
N ASP A 65 0.47 2.65 1.59
CA ASP A 65 -0.99 2.50 1.64
C ASP A 65 -1.64 3.47 2.64
N LEU A 66 -1.05 3.62 3.83
CA LEU A 66 -1.54 4.55 4.85
C LEU A 66 -1.43 6.01 4.38
N VAL A 67 -0.31 6.38 3.76
CA VAL A 67 -0.13 7.71 3.17
C VAL A 67 -1.14 7.95 2.05
N ALA A 68 -1.38 6.96 1.19
CA ALA A 68 -2.37 7.07 0.12
C ALA A 68 -3.78 7.30 0.67
N LYS A 69 -4.18 6.55 1.70
CA LYS A 69 -5.48 6.73 2.40
C LYS A 69 -5.58 8.12 3.04
N HIS A 70 -4.56 8.55 3.76
CA HIS A 70 -4.52 9.88 4.38
C HIS A 70 -4.63 11.02 3.36
N VAL A 71 -3.96 10.87 2.22
CA VAL A 71 -4.09 11.83 1.11
C VAL A 71 -5.50 11.78 0.52
N ALA A 72 -6.10 10.60 0.33
CA ALA A 72 -7.45 10.45 -0.20
C ALA A 72 -8.51 11.06 0.73
N GLU A 73 -8.37 10.91 2.05
CA GLU A 73 -9.26 11.52 3.05
C GLU A 73 -9.22 13.04 3.03
N LYS A 74 -8.04 13.63 2.79
CA LYS A 74 -7.86 15.08 2.67
C LYS A 74 -8.13 15.61 1.28
N ALA A 75 -8.20 14.73 0.28
CA ALA A 75 -8.44 15.12 -1.10
C ALA A 75 -9.91 15.47 -1.31
N LYS A 76 -10.14 16.45 -2.19
CA LYS A 76 -11.49 16.77 -2.64
C LYS A 76 -11.98 15.67 -3.58
N VAL A 77 -12.78 14.75 -3.08
CA VAL A 77 -13.38 13.67 -3.89
C VAL A 77 -14.58 14.20 -4.66
N THR A 78 -14.61 13.94 -5.96
CA THR A 78 -15.74 14.23 -6.84
C THR A 78 -16.24 12.94 -7.47
N THR A 79 -17.44 12.50 -7.10
CA THR A 79 -18.10 11.35 -7.72
C THR A 79 -18.71 11.78 -9.05
N MET A 80 -18.37 11.08 -10.13
CA MET A 80 -18.96 11.29 -11.45
C MET A 80 -19.65 10.01 -11.87
N ASP A 81 -20.95 10.08 -12.15
CA ASP A 81 -21.69 8.97 -12.72
C ASP A 81 -21.23 8.77 -14.17
N LYS A 82 -20.65 7.60 -14.44
CA LYS A 82 -20.22 7.18 -15.78
C LYS A 82 -20.85 5.85 -16.13
N THR A 83 -21.17 5.67 -17.40
CA THR A 83 -21.70 4.42 -17.92
C THR A 83 -20.59 3.40 -18.14
N PHE A 84 -20.95 2.11 -18.15
CA PHE A 84 -20.00 1.01 -18.37
C PHE A 84 -19.20 1.16 -19.69
N LEU A 85 -19.85 1.62 -20.76
CA LEU A 85 -19.21 1.86 -22.05
C LEU A 85 -18.13 2.95 -21.98
N GLU A 86 -18.32 3.99 -21.18
CA GLU A 86 -17.34 5.08 -21.00
C GLU A 86 -16.12 4.65 -20.17
N ILE A 87 -16.27 3.65 -19.30
CA ILE A 87 -15.17 3.08 -18.50
C ILE A 87 -14.38 2.04 -19.34
N MET A 88 -15.07 1.27 -20.18
CA MET A 88 -14.44 0.25 -21.04
C MET A 88 -13.73 0.84 -22.26
N ASN A 89 -14.20 1.98 -22.79
CA ASN A 89 -13.54 2.71 -23.88
C ASN A 89 -12.67 3.87 -23.36
N THR A 90 -11.75 3.59 -22.44
CA THR A 90 -10.62 4.49 -22.16
C THR A 90 -9.57 4.39 -23.26
N GLN A 91 -9.95 4.75 -24.49
CA GLN A 91 -9.01 5.00 -25.59
C GLN A 91 -8.76 6.51 -25.65
N ASN A 92 -7.79 6.95 -24.86
CA ASN A 92 -6.96 8.15 -25.07
C ASN A 92 -5.76 8.09 -24.12
#